data_AF-A0A7J7IYC1-F1
#
_entry.id   AF-A0A7J7IYC1-F1
#
_cell.length_a   1.000
_cell.length_b   1.000
_cell.length_c   1.000
_cell.angle_alpha   90.00
_cell.angle_beta   90.00
_cell.angle_gamma   90.00
#
_symmetry.space_group_name_H-M   'P 1'
#
loop_
_entity.id
_entity.type
_entity.pdbx_description
1 polymer ?
#
loop_
_entity_poly.entity_id
_entity_poly.type
_entity_poly.pdbx_seq_one_letter_code
_entity_poly.pdbx_strand_id
1 'polypeptide(L)'
;MEALFKMPARTRTSPCAVEPASLTNVQEPQNVLFDTLHHKAHQAGAVCSNSVCQGSILQPKSDTSSQFDEKVNFADVQDFYDQYYSSRSISEEEQTKRLDEVIASIKSTNQYDMTKDELEFGVTTAWRNAPRCIGRIQWSKLKLFDGRLIQSTREMFELICEHIEYATNYGNIRSAIAVFPSRQSGIECRIWNGEYISYAGFEVSLE
;
A
#
# COMPACT_ATOMS: atom_id res chain seq x y z
N MET A 1 -15.50 -8.83 39.80
CA MET A 1 -16.57 -8.79 38.78
C MET A 1 -15.90 -8.71 37.42
N GLU A 2 -15.43 -9.87 36.96
CA GLU A 2 -14.80 -10.06 35.66
C GLU A 2 -15.90 -10.09 34.60
N ALA A 3 -15.91 -9.10 33.71
CA ALA A 3 -16.61 -9.20 32.44
C ALA A 3 -15.60 -9.70 31.39
N LEU A 4 -15.36 -11.02 31.41
CA LEU A 4 -14.75 -11.75 30.30
C LEU A 4 -15.65 -11.57 29.07
N PHE A 5 -15.32 -10.59 28.22
CA PHE A 5 -15.86 -10.49 26.87
C PHE A 5 -15.30 -11.66 26.05
N LYS A 6 -15.99 -12.80 26.09
CA LYS A 6 -15.87 -13.83 25.07
C LYS A 6 -16.30 -13.20 23.74
N MET A 7 -15.32 -12.91 22.88
CA MET A 7 -15.59 -12.63 21.47
C MET A 7 -16.44 -13.77 20.88
N PRO A 8 -17.43 -13.48 20.04
CA PRO A 8 -18.25 -14.52 19.45
C PRO A 8 -17.33 -15.47 18.67
N ALA A 9 -17.39 -16.75 19.02
CA ALA A 9 -16.73 -17.81 18.26
C ALA A 9 -17.12 -17.65 16.79
N ARG A 10 -16.13 -17.60 15.89
CA ARG A 10 -16.33 -17.73 14.46
C ARG A 10 -17.24 -18.96 14.26
N THR A 11 -18.49 -18.73 13.89
CA THR A 11 -19.24 -19.74 13.15
C THR A 11 -18.44 -19.96 11.89
N ARG A 12 -17.66 -21.06 11.84
CA ARG A 12 -17.13 -21.61 10.61
C ARG A 12 -18.33 -22.04 9.78
N THR A 13 -19.01 -21.09 9.14
CA THR A 13 -19.63 -21.39 7.85
C THR A 13 -18.45 -21.79 6.98
N SER A 14 -18.38 -23.08 6.64
CA SER A 14 -17.41 -23.62 5.70
C SER A 14 -17.24 -22.62 4.55
N PRO A 15 -16.02 -22.12 4.27
CA PRO A 15 -15.85 -21.28 3.10
C PRO A 15 -16.20 -22.18 1.93
N CYS A 16 -17.31 -21.88 1.26
CA CYS A 16 -17.62 -22.48 -0.03
C CYS A 16 -16.36 -22.24 -0.87
N ALA A 17 -15.70 -23.31 -1.29
CA ALA A 17 -14.41 -23.22 -1.96
C ALA A 17 -14.62 -22.44 -3.26
N VAL A 18 -14.31 -21.14 -3.23
CA VAL A 18 -14.38 -20.32 -4.44
C VAL A 18 -13.32 -20.87 -5.38
N GLU A 19 -13.76 -21.26 -6.58
CA GLU A 19 -12.89 -21.93 -7.53
C GLU A 19 -11.73 -21.00 -7.94
N PRO A 20 -10.49 -21.51 -8.00
CA PRO A 20 -9.36 -20.72 -8.46
C PRO A 20 -9.57 -20.28 -9.92
N ALA A 21 -9.17 -19.05 -10.23
CA ALA A 21 -9.23 -18.56 -11.60
C ALA A 21 -8.08 -19.17 -12.41
N SER A 22 -8.39 -19.83 -13.53
CA SER A 22 -7.38 -20.40 -14.42
C SER A 22 -6.83 -19.34 -15.38
N LEU A 23 -5.50 -19.31 -15.50
CA LEU A 23 -4.75 -18.41 -16.38
C LEU A 23 -3.90 -19.25 -17.33
N THR A 24 -4.14 -19.11 -18.62
CA THR A 24 -3.43 -19.88 -19.65
C THR A 24 -2.56 -18.95 -20.48
N ASN A 25 -1.28 -19.29 -20.62
CA ASN A 25 -0.43 -18.66 -21.62
C ASN A 25 -0.76 -19.24 -23.01
N VAL A 26 -1.26 -18.42 -23.93
CA VAL A 26 -1.64 -18.85 -25.28
C VAL A 26 -0.44 -19.39 -26.09
N GLN A 27 0.77 -18.92 -25.80
CA GLN A 27 2.00 -19.40 -26.45
C GLN A 27 2.48 -20.75 -25.88
N GLU A 28 2.10 -21.05 -24.64
CA GLU A 28 2.42 -22.29 -23.93
C GLU A 28 1.15 -22.89 -23.30
N PRO A 29 0.22 -23.47 -24.08
CA PRO A 29 -1.08 -23.91 -23.57
C PRO A 29 -1.01 -24.96 -22.47
N GLN A 30 0.10 -25.69 -22.38
CA GLN A 30 0.41 -26.66 -21.33
C GLN A 30 0.74 -26.00 -19.97
N ASN A 31 1.04 -24.70 -19.96
CA ASN A 31 1.41 -23.94 -18.77
C ASN A 31 0.20 -23.17 -18.25
N VAL A 32 -0.58 -23.85 -17.40
CA VAL A 32 -1.77 -23.29 -16.75
C VAL A 32 -1.44 -22.92 -15.31
N LEU A 33 -1.70 -21.66 -14.96
CA LEU A 33 -1.57 -21.15 -13.59
C LEU A 33 -2.96 -20.99 -12.96
N PHE A 34 -3.03 -21.12 -11.64
CA PHE A 34 -4.26 -20.98 -10.88
C PHE A 34 -4.12 -19.84 -9.87
N ASP A 35 -4.92 -18.79 -10.02
CA ASP A 35 -4.95 -17.65 -9.11
C ASP A 35 -5.92 -17.91 -7.96
N THR A 36 -5.40 -17.94 -6.74
CA THR A 36 -6.17 -17.96 -5.49
C THR A 36 -6.08 -16.65 -4.70
N LEU A 37 -5.20 -15.74 -5.12
CA LEU A 37 -4.90 -14.49 -4.42
C LEU A 37 -5.99 -13.44 -4.66
N HIS A 38 -6.67 -13.47 -5.81
CA HIS A 38 -7.76 -12.55 -6.14
C HIS A 38 -8.91 -12.58 -5.13
N HIS A 39 -9.07 -13.67 -4.37
CA HIS A 39 -10.03 -13.75 -3.25
C HIS A 39 -9.75 -12.78 -2.10
N LYS A 40 -8.49 -12.36 -1.95
CA LYS A 40 -8.08 -11.35 -0.96
C LYS A 40 -8.23 -9.91 -1.47
N ALA A 41 -8.64 -9.72 -2.73
CA ALA A 41 -8.80 -8.38 -3.29
C ALA A 41 -9.94 -7.64 -2.58
N HIS A 42 -9.67 -6.39 -2.19
CA HIS A 42 -10.71 -5.54 -1.62
C HIS A 42 -11.74 -5.16 -2.68
N GLN A 43 -13.02 -5.51 -2.45
CA GLN A 43 -14.08 -5.38 -3.44
C GLN A 43 -14.46 -3.93 -3.79
N ALA A 44 -14.11 -2.95 -2.94
CA ALA A 44 -14.46 -1.54 -3.20
C ALA A 44 -13.72 -0.94 -4.43
N GLY A 45 -12.78 -1.67 -5.03
CA GLY A 45 -12.01 -1.24 -6.21
C GLY A 45 -12.50 -1.81 -7.55
N ALA A 46 -13.57 -2.60 -7.59
CA ALA A 46 -14.01 -3.24 -8.83
C ALA A 46 -14.57 -2.21 -9.83
N VAL A 47 -13.77 -1.88 -10.86
CA VAL A 47 -14.13 -0.98 -11.95
C VAL A 47 -15.18 -1.61 -12.89
N CYS A 48 -15.18 -2.94 -12.98
CA CYS A 48 -16.03 -3.69 -13.90
C CYS A 48 -17.31 -4.19 -13.22
N SER A 49 -18.39 -4.28 -13.99
CA SER A 49 -19.64 -4.93 -13.59
C SER A 49 -19.86 -6.23 -14.39
N ASN A 50 -20.89 -6.99 -14.03
CA ASN A 50 -21.28 -8.21 -14.76
C ASN A 50 -21.69 -7.94 -16.22
N SER A 51 -22.01 -6.69 -16.59
CA SER A 51 -22.46 -6.31 -17.93
C SER A 51 -21.47 -5.42 -18.68
N VAL A 52 -20.52 -4.77 -17.99
CA VAL A 52 -19.60 -3.82 -18.60
C VAL A 52 -18.19 -4.00 -18.04
N CYS A 53 -17.24 -4.25 -18.94
CA CYS A 53 -15.82 -4.22 -18.62
C CYS A 53 -15.28 -2.79 -18.81
N GLN A 54 -14.62 -2.26 -17.79
CA GLN A 54 -14.01 -0.92 -17.78
C GLN A 54 -12.48 -0.97 -17.67
N GLY A 55 -11.87 -2.13 -17.98
CA GLY A 55 -10.44 -2.35 -17.80
C GLY A 55 -9.51 -1.45 -18.62
N SER A 56 -10.01 -0.81 -19.68
CA SER A 56 -9.24 0.12 -20.52
C SER A 56 -9.29 1.58 -20.05
N ILE A 57 -10.04 1.91 -19.00
CA ILE A 57 -10.10 3.27 -18.45
C ILE A 57 -8.79 3.56 -17.71
N LEU A 58 -8.08 4.62 -18.12
CA LEU A 58 -6.79 4.98 -17.55
C LEU A 58 -6.88 5.44 -16.08
N GLN A 59 -7.89 6.22 -15.71
CA GLN A 59 -8.08 6.72 -14.34
C GLN A 59 -9.50 6.42 -13.86
N PRO A 60 -9.76 5.18 -13.40
CA PRO A 60 -11.06 4.84 -12.86
C PRO A 60 -11.27 5.53 -11.51
N LYS A 61 -12.51 5.91 -11.21
CA LYS A 61 -12.85 6.64 -9.96
C LYS A 61 -12.51 5.84 -8.70
N SER A 62 -12.47 4.51 -8.80
CA SER A 62 -12.07 3.60 -7.72
C SER A 62 -10.61 3.75 -7.28
N ASP A 63 -9.72 4.22 -8.18
CA ASP A 63 -8.29 4.35 -7.88
C ASP A 63 -7.97 5.70 -7.18
N THR A 64 -8.94 6.62 -7.14
CA THR A 64 -8.80 7.93 -6.50
C THR A 64 -9.24 7.87 -5.03
N SER A 65 -8.27 7.74 -4.12
CA SER A 65 -8.50 7.95 -2.68
C SER A 65 -8.79 9.44 -2.42
N SER A 66 -10.07 9.75 -2.23
CA SER A 66 -10.57 11.10 -1.95
C SER A 66 -11.03 11.29 -0.50
N GLN A 67 -10.92 10.26 0.34
CA GLN A 67 -11.49 10.29 1.68
C GLN A 67 -10.50 10.83 2.71
N PHE A 68 -10.83 11.99 3.28
CA PHE A 68 -10.04 12.72 4.29
C PHE A 68 -10.33 12.26 5.73
N ASP A 69 -11.43 11.53 5.96
CA ASP A 69 -12.03 11.34 7.30
C ASP A 69 -12.54 9.90 7.56
N GLU A 70 -12.04 8.90 6.83
CA GLU A 70 -12.51 7.53 7.07
C GLU A 70 -11.86 6.97 8.34
N LYS A 71 -12.70 6.39 9.23
CA LYS A 71 -12.21 5.69 10.42
C LYS A 71 -11.28 4.57 10.00
N VAL A 72 -10.17 4.38 10.71
CA VAL A 72 -9.25 3.29 10.44
C VAL A 72 -10.02 1.97 10.52
N ASN A 73 -10.03 1.22 9.43
CA ASN A 73 -10.71 -0.06 9.36
C ASN A 73 -9.87 -1.13 10.06
N PHE A 74 -10.36 -1.62 11.20
CA PHE A 74 -9.68 -2.68 11.98
C PHE A 74 -9.44 -3.96 11.17
N ALA A 75 -10.29 -4.27 10.18
CA ALA A 75 -10.09 -5.45 9.34
C ALA A 75 -8.84 -5.31 8.46
N ASP A 76 -8.59 -4.12 7.90
CA ASP A 76 -7.43 -3.85 7.05
C ASP A 76 -6.14 -3.83 7.88
N VAL A 77 -6.21 -3.29 9.10
CA VAL A 77 -5.06 -3.34 10.04
C VAL A 77 -4.74 -4.78 10.41
N GLN A 78 -5.75 -5.60 10.72
CA GLN A 78 -5.52 -7.01 11.03
C GLN A 78 -4.92 -7.75 9.83
N ASP A 79 -5.45 -7.57 8.63
CA ASP A 79 -4.93 -8.23 7.42
C ASP A 79 -3.48 -7.80 7.12
N PHE A 80 -3.14 -6.52 7.31
CA PHE A 80 -1.76 -6.05 7.19
C PHE A 80 -0.82 -6.77 8.16
N TYR A 81 -1.20 -6.88 9.44
CA TYR A 81 -0.37 -7.54 10.43
C TYR A 81 -0.29 -9.06 10.24
N ASP A 82 -1.38 -9.70 9.81
CA ASP A 82 -1.37 -11.12 9.44
C ASP A 82 -0.38 -11.37 8.30
N GLN A 83 -0.37 -10.49 7.28
CA GLN A 83 0.61 -10.56 6.19
C GLN A 83 2.05 -10.29 6.69
N TYR A 84 2.24 -9.25 7.51
CA TYR A 84 3.55 -8.89 8.05
C TYR A 84 4.15 -10.02 8.88
N TYR A 85 3.40 -10.57 9.82
CA TYR A 85 3.85 -11.66 10.68
C TYR A 85 3.96 -12.99 9.93
N SER A 86 3.16 -13.25 8.89
CA SER A 86 3.37 -14.44 8.05
C SER A 86 4.73 -14.42 7.32
N SER A 87 5.29 -13.23 7.08
CA SER A 87 6.56 -13.05 6.39
C SER A 87 7.78 -13.09 7.32
N ARG A 88 7.59 -13.08 8.64
CA ARG A 88 8.65 -12.97 9.64
C ARG A 88 8.49 -13.98 10.75
N SER A 89 9.60 -14.49 11.27
CA SER A 89 9.59 -15.38 12.43
C SER A 89 9.60 -14.55 13.73
N ILE A 90 8.45 -13.99 14.12
CA ILE A 90 8.24 -13.23 15.37
C ILE A 90 7.42 -14.08 16.34
N SER A 91 7.69 -13.97 17.64
CA SER A 91 6.97 -14.76 18.66
C SER A 91 5.50 -14.34 18.78
N GLU A 92 4.58 -15.29 19.06
CA GLU A 92 3.14 -14.98 19.20
C GLU A 92 2.85 -13.94 20.31
N GLU A 93 3.67 -13.93 21.37
CA GLU A 93 3.57 -12.96 22.47
C GLU A 93 3.86 -11.53 21.99
N GLU A 94 4.94 -11.34 21.24
CA GLU A 94 5.29 -10.03 20.67
C GLU A 94 4.26 -9.56 19.64
N GLN A 95 3.74 -10.48 18.81
CA GLN A 95 2.69 -10.18 17.85
C GLN A 95 1.43 -9.63 18.54
N THR A 96 0.98 -10.34 19.59
CA THR A 96 -0.22 -9.97 20.36
C THR A 96 -0.03 -8.63 21.05
N LYS A 97 1.14 -8.42 21.68
CA LYS A 97 1.47 -7.16 22.35
C LYS A 97 1.43 -5.97 21.38
N ARG A 98 2.07 -6.09 20.21
CA ARG A 98 2.09 -5.01 19.22
C ARG A 98 0.69 -4.73 18.66
N LEU A 99 -0.13 -5.77 18.42
CA LEU A 99 -1.51 -5.61 17.99
C LEU A 99 -2.35 -4.86 19.03
N ASP A 100 -2.20 -5.20 20.32
CA ASP A 100 -2.92 -4.52 21.40
C ASP A 100 -2.55 -3.03 21.49
N GLU A 101 -1.27 -2.69 21.33
CA GLU A 101 -0.78 -1.30 21.28
C GLU A 101 -1.40 -0.51 20.11
N VAL A 102 -1.44 -1.13 18.92
CA VAL A 102 -2.02 -0.53 17.72
C VAL A 102 -3.53 -0.33 17.89
N ILE A 103 -4.24 -1.34 18.39
CA ILE A 103 -5.67 -1.27 18.64
C ILE A 103 -6.00 -0.20 19.69
N ALA A 104 -5.20 -0.08 20.75
CA ALA A 104 -5.38 0.97 21.76
C ALA A 104 -5.17 2.38 21.18
N SER A 105 -4.16 2.54 20.32
CA SER A 105 -3.89 3.80 19.62
C SER A 105 -5.07 4.18 18.71
N ILE A 106 -5.54 3.24 17.87
CA ILE A 106 -6.69 3.47 16.99
C ILE A 106 -7.95 3.81 17.79
N LYS A 107 -8.21 3.13 18.92
CA LYS A 107 -9.39 3.43 19.76
C LYS A 107 -9.34 4.81 20.39
N SER A 108 -8.15 5.33 20.71
CA SER A 108 -7.99 6.61 21.40
C SER A 108 -7.87 7.80 20.46
N THR A 109 -7.13 7.67 19.37
CA THR A 109 -6.82 8.77 18.44
C THR A 109 -7.31 8.55 17.02
N ASN A 110 -7.90 7.39 16.71
CA ASN A 110 -8.22 6.94 15.35
C ASN A 110 -6.99 6.93 14.41
N GLN A 111 -5.79 6.79 14.99
CA GLN A 111 -4.52 6.79 14.29
C GLN A 111 -3.54 5.86 15.00
N TYR A 112 -2.51 5.39 14.29
CA TYR A 112 -1.38 4.69 14.88
C TYR A 112 -0.14 4.90 14.02
N ASP A 113 1.02 4.83 14.65
CA ASP A 113 2.29 4.92 13.95
C ASP A 113 2.87 3.52 13.68
N MET A 114 3.29 3.32 12.44
CA MET A 114 4.03 2.12 12.04
C MET A 114 5.46 2.19 12.58
N THR A 115 6.04 1.04 12.91
CA THR A 115 7.49 0.93 13.09
C THR A 115 8.18 1.07 11.73
N LYS A 116 9.50 1.29 11.74
CA LYS A 116 10.29 1.37 10.49
C LYS A 116 10.18 0.08 9.66
N ASP A 117 10.21 -1.06 10.33
CA ASP A 117 10.14 -2.38 9.69
C ASP A 117 8.76 -2.66 9.09
N GLU A 118 7.70 -2.26 9.80
CA GLU A 118 6.33 -2.30 9.29
C GLU A 118 6.18 -1.41 8.06
N LEU A 119 6.76 -0.20 8.11
CA LEU A 119 6.72 0.73 6.98
C LEU A 119 7.48 0.20 5.76
N GLU A 120 8.67 -0.37 5.96
CA GLU A 120 9.46 -0.99 4.89
C GLU A 120 8.73 -2.16 4.24
N PHE A 121 8.08 -3.01 5.05
CA PHE A 121 7.20 -4.06 4.55
C PHE A 121 6.01 -3.50 3.76
N GLY A 122 5.37 -2.44 4.27
CA GLY A 122 4.23 -1.79 3.63
C GLY A 122 4.59 -1.22 2.25
N VAL A 123 5.67 -0.47 2.13
CA VAL A 123 6.08 0.15 0.86
C VAL A 123 6.51 -0.88 -0.19
N THR A 124 7.26 -1.90 0.21
CA THR A 124 7.70 -2.98 -0.70
C THR A 124 6.52 -3.82 -1.19
N THR A 125 5.58 -4.13 -0.28
CA THR A 125 4.35 -4.86 -0.61
C THR A 125 3.42 -4.02 -1.49
N ALA A 126 3.31 -2.71 -1.25
CA ALA A 126 2.54 -1.81 -2.12
C ALA A 126 3.09 -1.82 -3.56
N TRP A 127 4.41 -1.78 -3.75
CA TRP A 127 5.01 -1.89 -5.08
C TRP A 127 4.76 -3.26 -5.72
N ARG A 128 4.93 -4.35 -4.96
CA ARG A 128 4.60 -5.73 -5.43
C ARG A 128 3.16 -5.83 -5.92
N ASN A 129 2.24 -5.16 -5.23
CA ASN A 129 0.80 -5.19 -5.51
C ASN A 129 0.36 -4.18 -6.57
N ALA A 130 1.26 -3.38 -7.17
CA ALA A 130 0.91 -2.43 -8.21
C ALA A 130 0.70 -3.13 -9.58
N PRO A 131 -0.54 -3.37 -10.04
CA PRO A 131 -0.80 -4.25 -11.19
C PRO A 131 -0.26 -3.67 -12.52
N ARG A 132 -0.11 -2.35 -12.59
CA ARG A 132 0.36 -1.61 -13.79
C ARG A 132 1.89 -1.49 -13.88
N CYS A 133 2.63 -1.97 -12.88
CA CYS A 133 4.10 -1.91 -12.90
C CYS A 133 4.69 -3.20 -13.50
N ILE A 134 5.38 -3.09 -14.63
CA ILE A 134 6.10 -4.23 -15.22
C ILE A 134 7.40 -4.57 -14.46
N GLY A 135 8.02 -3.59 -13.81
CA GLY A 135 9.29 -3.71 -13.08
C GLY A 135 9.22 -4.41 -11.71
N ARG A 136 8.10 -5.10 -11.41
CA ARG A 136 7.85 -5.68 -10.08
C ARG A 136 8.82 -6.76 -9.66
N ILE A 137 9.62 -7.35 -10.56
CA ILE A 137 10.64 -8.34 -10.16
C ILE A 137 11.65 -7.79 -9.14
N GLN A 138 11.85 -6.46 -9.09
CA GLN A 138 12.76 -5.79 -8.16
C GLN A 138 12.09 -5.34 -6.85
N TRP A 139 10.83 -5.72 -6.60
CA TRP A 139 10.00 -5.18 -5.51
C TRP A 139 10.65 -5.21 -4.11
N SER A 140 11.46 -6.24 -3.83
CA SER A 140 12.14 -6.42 -2.55
C SER A 140 13.42 -5.58 -2.41
N LYS A 141 13.91 -4.96 -3.48
CA LYS A 141 15.10 -4.08 -3.50
C LYS A 141 14.68 -2.63 -3.61
N LEU A 142 14.04 -2.11 -2.57
CA LEU A 142 13.57 -0.73 -2.50
C LEU A 142 14.19 -0.03 -1.30
N LYS A 143 14.88 1.10 -1.52
CA LYS A 143 15.40 1.91 -0.41
C LYS A 143 14.31 2.81 0.17
N LEU A 144 14.02 2.66 1.45
CA LEU A 144 13.15 3.58 2.18
C LEU A 144 13.94 4.77 2.76
N PHE A 145 13.47 5.97 2.47
CA PHE A 145 13.78 7.22 3.16
C PHE A 145 12.60 7.58 4.07
N ASP A 146 12.79 7.45 5.38
CA ASP A 146 11.74 7.70 6.37
C ASP A 146 11.74 9.18 6.76
N GLY A 147 10.85 9.96 6.15
CA GLY A 147 10.66 11.39 6.36
C GLY A 147 9.44 11.72 7.21
N ARG A 148 8.88 10.76 7.97
CA ARG A 148 7.63 10.96 8.72
C ARG A 148 7.68 12.01 9.83
N LEU A 149 8.88 12.45 10.21
CA LEU A 149 9.10 13.49 11.22
C LEU A 149 9.35 14.88 10.62
N ILE A 150 9.36 15.02 9.29
CA ILE A 150 9.58 16.31 8.61
C ILE A 150 8.41 17.25 8.88
N GLN A 151 8.69 18.52 9.18
CA GLN A 151 7.67 19.51 9.53
C GLN A 151 7.69 20.73 8.61
N SER A 152 8.69 20.87 7.74
CA SER A 152 8.83 22.03 6.86
C SER A 152 9.02 21.64 5.39
N THR A 153 8.61 22.54 4.50
CA THR A 153 8.84 22.40 3.05
C THR A 153 10.32 22.36 2.69
N ARG A 154 11.17 23.01 3.49
CA ARG A 154 12.62 23.00 3.30
C ARG A 154 13.21 21.62 3.57
N GLU A 155 12.85 21.01 4.70
CA GLU A 155 13.26 19.64 5.01
C GLU A 155 12.72 18.64 3.98
N MET A 156 11.50 18.85 3.48
CA MET A 156 10.96 18.05 2.36
C MET A 156 11.86 18.15 1.12
N PHE A 157 12.23 19.38 0.74
CA PHE A 157 13.12 19.62 -0.40
C PHE A 157 14.49 18.95 -0.21
N GLU A 158 15.09 19.10 0.97
CA GLU A 158 16.38 18.49 1.30
C GLU A 158 16.32 16.96 1.21
N LEU A 159 15.28 16.31 1.75
CA LEU A 159 15.09 14.86 1.62
C LEU A 159 14.88 14.42 0.17
N ILE A 160 14.16 15.21 -0.64
CA ILE A 160 13.98 14.92 -2.07
C ILE A 160 15.31 15.01 -2.81
N CYS A 161 16.16 15.99 -2.50
CA CYS A 161 17.50 16.10 -3.08
C CYS A 161 18.35 14.87 -2.75
N GLU A 162 18.41 14.45 -1.48
CA GLU A 162 19.12 13.24 -1.05
C GLU A 162 18.59 11.99 -1.76
N HIS A 163 17.27 11.89 -1.88
CA HIS A 163 16.62 10.80 -2.61
C HIS A 163 17.07 10.75 -4.07
N ILE A 164 17.05 11.89 -4.77
CA ILE A 164 17.42 11.96 -6.19
C ILE A 164 18.91 11.62 -6.39
N GLU A 165 19.78 12.12 -5.51
CA GLU A 165 21.22 11.81 -5.55
C GLU A 165 21.45 10.30 -5.38
N TYR A 166 20.83 9.70 -4.37
CA TYR A 166 20.90 8.26 -4.11
C TYR A 166 20.32 7.43 -5.27
N ALA A 167 19.16 7.81 -5.79
CA ALA A 167 18.47 7.08 -6.84
C ALA A 167 19.22 7.16 -8.17
N THR A 168 19.83 8.31 -8.46
CA THR A 168 20.60 8.55 -9.70
C THR A 168 21.93 7.83 -9.67
N ASN A 169 22.66 7.86 -8.54
CA ASN A 169 23.89 7.10 -8.29
C ASN A 169 24.83 7.04 -9.52
N TYR A 170 25.19 8.22 -10.05
CA TYR A 170 26.09 8.37 -11.21
C TYR A 170 25.68 7.55 -12.45
N GLY A 171 24.38 7.35 -12.65
CA GLY A 171 23.80 6.59 -13.77
C GLY A 171 23.50 5.11 -13.46
N ASN A 172 23.99 4.58 -12.34
CA ASN A 172 23.61 3.24 -11.89
C ASN A 172 22.37 3.31 -10.99
N ILE A 173 21.20 3.41 -11.63
CA ILE A 173 19.93 3.74 -11.01
C ILE A 173 19.53 2.77 -9.90
N ARG A 174 19.03 3.30 -8.78
CA ARG A 174 18.54 2.53 -7.62
C ARG A 174 17.11 2.93 -7.29
N SER A 175 16.25 1.93 -7.08
CA SER A 175 14.88 2.17 -6.64
C SER A 175 14.85 2.69 -5.19
N ALA A 176 14.14 3.80 -4.98
CA ALA A 176 13.94 4.40 -3.68
C ALA A 176 12.51 4.94 -3.53
N ILE A 177 12.06 5.08 -2.29
CA ILE A 177 10.81 5.75 -1.92
C ILE A 177 11.07 6.64 -0.71
N ALA A 178 10.55 7.87 -0.73
CA ALA A 178 10.49 8.74 0.44
C ALA A 178 9.06 8.76 0.98
N VAL A 179 8.92 8.49 2.27
CA VAL A 179 7.62 8.52 2.96
C VAL A 179 7.58 9.74 3.86
N PHE A 180 6.70 10.68 3.54
CA PHE A 180 6.44 11.88 4.32
C PHE A 180 5.40 11.63 5.40
N PRO A 181 5.16 12.58 6.34
CA PRO A 181 4.17 12.42 7.39
C PRO A 181 2.82 12.00 6.81
N SER A 182 2.18 11.04 7.46
CA SER A 182 0.84 10.62 7.11
C SER A 182 -0.14 11.79 7.24
N ARG A 183 -1.23 11.75 6.49
CA ARG A 183 -2.26 12.80 6.55
C ARG A 183 -2.88 12.81 7.95
N GLN A 184 -2.79 13.93 8.67
CA GLN A 184 -3.32 14.09 10.02
C GLN A 184 -4.16 15.37 10.11
N SER A 185 -5.45 15.24 10.48
CA SER A 185 -6.32 16.35 10.93
C SER A 185 -6.20 17.65 10.11
N GLY A 186 -6.20 17.54 8.78
CA GLY A 186 -6.15 18.67 7.85
C GLY A 186 -4.73 19.16 7.46
N ILE A 187 -3.68 18.62 8.06
CA ILE A 187 -2.29 18.84 7.65
C ILE A 187 -1.91 17.75 6.65
N GLU A 188 -1.50 18.16 5.46
CA GLU A 188 -1.14 17.26 4.37
C GLU A 188 0.18 17.69 3.73
N CYS A 189 1.16 16.79 3.74
CA CYS A 189 2.38 16.95 2.95
C CYS A 189 2.10 16.49 1.52
N ARG A 190 2.12 17.41 0.55
CA ARG A 190 1.92 17.09 -0.87
C ARG A 190 3.03 17.64 -1.74
N ILE A 191 3.38 16.84 -2.74
CA ILE A 191 4.18 17.24 -3.90
C ILE A 191 3.21 17.40 -5.06
N TRP A 192 3.13 18.60 -5.64
CA TRP A 192 2.13 18.90 -6.67
C TRP A 192 2.54 18.41 -8.06
N ASN A 193 3.85 18.25 -8.26
CA ASN A 193 4.42 17.76 -9.50
C ASN A 193 4.00 16.29 -9.71
N GLY A 194 3.69 15.92 -10.96
CA GLY A 194 3.44 14.52 -11.31
C GLY A 194 4.68 13.63 -11.17
N GLU A 195 5.87 14.21 -11.33
CA GLU A 195 7.18 13.57 -11.22
C GLU A 195 8.18 14.55 -10.58
N TYR A 196 9.27 14.07 -9.98
CA TYR A 196 10.31 14.95 -9.40
C TYR A 196 11.06 15.78 -10.45
N ILE A 197 11.24 15.24 -11.65
CA ILE A 197 11.99 15.89 -12.74
C ILE A 197 11.13 15.82 -14.00
N SER A 198 10.76 16.98 -14.51
CA SER A 198 10.01 17.12 -15.76
C SER A 198 10.42 18.41 -16.48
N TYR A 199 10.19 18.45 -17.80
CA TYR A 199 10.43 19.66 -18.59
C TYR A 199 9.19 20.56 -18.58
N ALA A 200 9.40 21.87 -18.59
CA ALA A 200 8.32 22.85 -18.76
C ALA A 200 7.78 22.85 -20.20
N GLY A 201 6.48 23.05 -20.36
CA GLY A 201 5.83 23.30 -21.65
C GLY A 201 5.30 24.73 -21.70
N PHE A 202 5.62 25.46 -22.76
CA PHE A 202 5.17 26.84 -22.95
C PHE A 202 4.26 26.90 -24.17
N GLU A 203 3.10 27.52 -24.01
CA GLU A 203 2.25 27.87 -25.14
C GLU A 203 2.91 29.00 -25.92
N VAL A 204 3.10 28.79 -27.22
CA VAL A 204 3.66 29.81 -28.11
C VAL A 204 2.50 30.40 -28.91
N SER A 205 2.20 31.68 -28.69
CA SER A 205 1.28 32.41 -29.56
C SER A 205 1.95 32.60 -30.92
N LEU A 206 1.34 32.06 -31.96
CA LEU A 206 1.71 32.38 -33.35
C LEU A 206 1.03 33.71 -33.69
N GLU A 207 1.83 34.74 -33.97
CA GLU A 207 1.36 35.99 -34.62
C GLU A 207 1.04 35.75 -36.10
#